data_AF-A3I115-F1
#
_entry.id   AF-A3I115-F1
#
_cell.length_a   1.000
_cell.length_b   1.000
_cell.length_c   1.000
_cell.angle_alpha   90.00
_cell.angle_beta   90.00
_cell.angle_gamma   90.00
#
_symmetry.space_group_name_H-M   'P 1'
#
loop_
_entity.id
_entity.type
_entity.pdbx_description
1 polymer ?
#
loop_
_entity_poly.entity_id
_entity_poly.type
_entity_poly.pdbx_seq_one_letter_code
_entity_poly.pdbx_strand_id
1 'polypeptide(L)'
;MKKPPFIQIASFFLLFSAGALATQAYMPELKKQLKDTYTTISNTVIPEKKKTEIPEAIEVELPELRVVPPIPKEVTKEYDKHLYAAEHNGFGLIENEEHFNKLIDEEKLVLIKEGTGYEVMKLTHSHPYITPYSKEVLEEIGIAFQTIMESDSYFTLTSVTRTPEQQKSLRRRNSNATNGNSSHSYGASFDISYIRFNGRKSWSRKSQKKLEKVLEEFEKAGKIFFIKERKQRCYHVTVR
;
A
#
# COMPACT_ATOMS: atom_id res chain seq x y z
N MET A 1 -57.56 2.54 25.94
CA MET A 1 -56.81 2.43 24.67
C MET A 1 -57.11 3.68 23.84
N LYS A 2 -56.14 4.59 23.70
CA LYS A 2 -56.28 5.94 23.11
C LYS A 2 -55.67 5.95 21.71
N LYS A 3 -56.38 6.47 20.71
CA LYS A 3 -55.83 6.78 19.38
C LYS A 3 -55.23 8.20 19.41
N PRO A 4 -54.02 8.45 18.88
CA PRO A 4 -53.54 9.82 18.71
C PRO A 4 -54.14 10.46 17.44
N PRO A 5 -54.30 11.81 17.42
CA PRO A 5 -54.98 12.53 16.35
C PRO A 5 -54.05 12.93 15.19
N PHE A 6 -54.65 13.01 14.01
CA PHE A 6 -54.09 13.29 12.68
C PHE A 6 -53.67 14.78 12.47
N ILE A 7 -52.98 15.41 13.43
CA ILE A 7 -52.59 16.83 13.34
C ILE A 7 -51.11 17.01 13.68
N GLN A 8 -50.19 16.61 12.79
CA GLN A 8 -48.79 17.09 12.78
C GLN A 8 -48.10 17.05 11.40
N ILE A 9 -48.84 17.06 10.27
CA ILE A 9 -48.22 17.09 8.92
C ILE A 9 -48.38 18.45 8.21
N ALA A 10 -49.17 19.39 8.76
CA ALA A 10 -49.44 20.67 8.10
C ALA A 10 -48.50 21.84 8.48
N SER A 11 -47.48 21.63 9.33
CA SER A 11 -46.62 22.73 9.82
C SER A 11 -45.24 22.82 9.16
N PHE A 12 -44.90 21.91 8.24
CA PHE A 12 -43.59 21.93 7.55
C PHE A 12 -43.61 22.54 6.14
N PHE A 13 -44.80 22.80 5.58
CA PHE A 13 -44.95 23.35 4.22
C PHE A 13 -45.13 24.87 4.15
N LEU A 14 -45.14 25.59 5.28
CA LEU A 14 -45.26 27.06 5.31
C LEU A 14 -43.93 27.82 5.49
N LEU A 15 -42.81 27.14 5.77
CA LEU A 15 -41.49 27.81 5.89
C LEU A 15 -40.67 27.81 4.59
N PHE A 16 -41.08 27.06 3.56
CA PHE A 16 -40.39 27.10 2.26
C PHE A 16 -40.90 28.21 1.31
N SER A 17 -42.04 28.83 1.61
CA SER A 17 -42.65 29.85 0.73
C SER A 17 -42.11 31.27 0.94
N ALA A 18 -41.51 31.59 2.10
CA ALA A 18 -41.00 32.94 2.38
C ALA A 18 -39.52 33.13 1.99
N GLY A 19 -38.71 32.07 2.07
CA GLY A 19 -37.29 32.11 1.73
C GLY A 19 -37.00 32.29 0.24
N ALA A 20 -37.86 31.74 -0.64
CA ALA A 20 -37.70 31.86 -2.09
C ALA A 20 -38.09 33.25 -2.64
N LEU A 21 -38.99 33.97 -1.95
CA LEU A 21 -39.38 35.34 -2.33
C LEU A 21 -38.36 36.39 -1.85
N ALA A 22 -37.67 36.15 -0.74
CA ALA A 22 -36.64 37.06 -0.22
C ALA A 22 -35.36 37.09 -1.07
N THR A 23 -35.00 35.99 -1.73
CA THR A 23 -33.80 35.93 -2.59
C THR A 23 -34.00 36.61 -3.95
N GLN A 24 -35.23 36.67 -4.47
CA GLN A 24 -35.54 37.34 -5.73
C GLN A 24 -35.48 38.88 -5.59
N ALA A 25 -35.78 39.41 -4.41
CA ALA A 25 -35.84 40.85 -4.15
C ALA A 25 -34.54 41.46 -3.60
N TYR A 26 -33.66 40.69 -2.94
CA TYR A 26 -32.63 41.28 -2.06
C TYR A 26 -31.17 41.27 -2.58
N MET A 27 -30.87 40.79 -3.79
CA MET A 27 -29.48 40.75 -4.28
C MET A 27 -29.31 41.18 -5.76
N PRO A 28 -29.77 42.38 -6.16
CA PRO A 28 -29.57 42.89 -7.53
C PRO A 28 -28.09 43.10 -7.86
N GLU A 29 -27.28 43.56 -6.89
CA GLU A 29 -25.82 43.72 -7.03
C GLU A 29 -25.12 42.42 -7.42
N LEU A 30 -25.47 41.30 -6.77
CA LEU A 30 -24.83 40.00 -7.02
C LEU A 30 -25.16 39.50 -8.44
N LYS A 31 -26.41 39.69 -8.87
CA LYS A 31 -26.86 39.31 -10.21
C LYS A 31 -26.20 40.16 -11.29
N LYS A 32 -25.99 41.44 -11.00
CA LYS A 32 -25.24 42.37 -11.86
C LYS A 32 -23.76 42.00 -11.93
N GLN A 33 -23.10 41.75 -10.80
CA GLN A 33 -21.70 41.30 -10.74
C GLN A 33 -21.47 39.99 -11.49
N LEU A 34 -22.37 39.01 -11.35
CA LEU A 34 -22.30 37.76 -12.09
C LEU A 34 -22.44 38.00 -13.59
N LYS A 35 -23.39 38.84 -14.01
CA LYS A 35 -23.60 39.16 -15.43
C LYS A 35 -22.40 39.90 -16.01
N ASP A 36 -21.85 40.87 -15.30
CA ASP A 36 -20.68 41.65 -15.74
C ASP A 36 -19.44 40.75 -15.83
N THR A 37 -19.25 39.83 -14.87
CA THR A 37 -18.17 38.83 -14.89
C THR A 37 -18.30 37.90 -16.10
N TYR A 38 -19.50 37.36 -16.34
CA TYR A 38 -19.74 36.44 -17.47
C TYR A 38 -19.56 37.14 -18.83
N THR A 39 -19.97 38.41 -18.93
CA THR A 39 -19.84 39.21 -20.15
C THR A 39 -18.38 39.58 -20.39
N THR A 40 -17.61 39.85 -19.33
CA THR A 40 -16.17 40.14 -19.42
C THR A 40 -15.38 38.92 -19.91
N ILE A 41 -15.70 37.73 -19.40
CA ILE A 41 -15.07 36.47 -19.82
C ILE A 41 -15.46 36.11 -21.26
N SER A 42 -16.70 36.39 -21.66
CA SER A 42 -17.22 36.05 -23.00
C SER A 42 -16.72 36.98 -24.11
N ASN A 43 -16.29 38.20 -23.79
CA ASN A 43 -15.82 39.20 -24.76
C ASN A 43 -14.29 39.26 -24.93
N THR A 44 -13.52 38.41 -24.24
CA THR A 44 -12.09 38.27 -24.53
C THR A 44 -11.88 37.44 -25.80
N VAL A 45 -11.63 38.16 -26.89
CA VAL A 45 -11.23 37.63 -28.19
C VAL A 45 -9.93 36.82 -28.07
N ILE A 46 -9.99 35.62 -28.65
CA ILE A 46 -8.96 34.61 -28.82
C ILE A 46 -7.72 35.19 -29.54
N PRO A 47 -6.49 35.06 -29.02
CA PRO A 47 -5.30 35.19 -29.84
C PRO A 47 -5.13 33.93 -30.70
N GLU A 48 -4.71 34.19 -31.93
CA GLU A 48 -4.57 33.27 -33.05
C GLU A 48 -3.81 31.96 -32.75
N LYS A 49 -4.23 30.94 -33.49
CA LYS A 49 -3.98 29.50 -33.36
C LYS A 49 -2.49 29.12 -33.37
N LYS A 50 -1.90 28.85 -32.20
CA LYS A 50 -0.72 27.96 -32.09
C LYS A 50 -1.24 26.54 -31.84
N LYS A 51 -0.81 25.60 -32.68
CA LYS A 51 -1.19 24.17 -32.59
C LYS A 51 -0.53 23.60 -31.33
N THR A 52 -1.20 23.70 -30.19
CA THR A 52 -0.80 23.06 -28.94
C THR A 52 -1.45 21.69 -28.92
N GLU A 53 -0.63 20.64 -28.93
CA GLU A 53 -1.05 19.27 -28.69
C GLU A 53 -1.79 19.22 -27.35
N ILE A 54 -3.04 18.78 -27.35
CA ILE A 54 -3.81 18.55 -26.14
C ILE A 54 -3.12 17.38 -25.45
N PRO A 55 -2.56 17.53 -24.23
CA PRO A 55 -2.07 16.37 -23.50
C PRO A 55 -3.28 15.45 -23.29
N GLU A 56 -3.13 14.22 -23.77
CA GLU A 56 -4.09 13.14 -23.58
C GLU A 56 -4.49 13.11 -22.10
N ALA A 57 -5.80 13.10 -21.85
CA ALA A 57 -6.32 13.08 -20.50
C ALA A 57 -5.73 11.83 -19.82
N ILE A 58 -4.88 12.04 -18.81
CA ILE A 58 -4.37 10.95 -17.99
C ILE A 58 -5.60 10.35 -17.31
N GLU A 59 -6.02 9.20 -17.81
CA GLU A 59 -6.99 8.36 -17.14
C GLU A 59 -6.33 7.96 -15.81
N VAL A 60 -6.75 8.60 -14.73
CA VAL A 60 -6.31 8.21 -13.38
C VAL A 60 -7.02 6.90 -13.10
N GLU A 61 -6.36 5.81 -13.46
CA GLU A 61 -6.77 4.47 -13.09
C GLU A 61 -6.81 4.43 -11.56
N LEU A 62 -8.03 4.43 -10.99
CA LEU A 62 -8.17 4.27 -9.55
C LEU A 62 -7.52 2.93 -9.19
N PRO A 63 -6.63 2.89 -8.18
CA PRO A 63 -6.01 1.63 -7.78
C PRO A 63 -7.10 0.62 -7.48
N GLU A 64 -7.00 -0.57 -8.08
CA GLU A 64 -7.92 -1.66 -7.79
C GLU A 64 -8.02 -1.85 -6.28
N LEU A 65 -9.24 -1.82 -5.75
CA LEU A 65 -9.49 -2.03 -4.33
C LEU A 65 -9.10 -3.47 -3.98
N ARG A 66 -7.88 -3.64 -3.46
CA ARG A 66 -7.39 -4.92 -2.95
C ARG A 66 -8.20 -5.30 -1.71
N VAL A 67 -9.09 -6.27 -1.86
CA VAL A 67 -9.84 -6.84 -0.73
C VAL A 67 -8.91 -7.80 0.00
N VAL A 68 -8.33 -7.36 1.11
CA VAL A 68 -7.58 -8.24 2.01
C VAL A 68 -8.57 -9.20 2.68
N PRO A 69 -8.51 -10.52 2.40
CA PRO A 69 -9.45 -11.45 3.03
C PRO A 69 -9.23 -11.45 4.55
N PRO A 70 -10.30 -11.48 5.35
CA PRO A 70 -10.16 -11.63 6.79
C PRO A 70 -9.48 -12.97 7.08
N ILE A 71 -8.57 -12.98 8.05
CA ILE A 71 -7.93 -14.22 8.49
C ILE A 71 -8.98 -15.11 9.15
N PRO A 72 -9.14 -16.38 8.72
CA PRO A 72 -10.06 -17.33 9.35
C PRO A 72 -9.72 -17.51 10.83
N LYS A 73 -10.73 -17.67 11.68
CA LYS A 73 -10.54 -17.79 13.15
C LYS A 73 -9.75 -19.04 13.54
N GLU A 74 -9.73 -20.03 12.66
CA GLU A 74 -9.04 -21.31 12.81
C GLU A 74 -7.51 -21.15 12.64
N VAL A 75 -7.05 -20.11 11.95
CA VAL A 75 -5.63 -19.79 11.77
C VAL A 75 -5.10 -19.13 13.04
N THR A 76 -4.57 -19.95 13.93
CA THR A 76 -4.14 -19.53 15.27
C THR A 76 -2.64 -19.32 15.39
N LYS A 77 -1.81 -20.05 14.64
CA LYS A 77 -0.35 -19.89 14.70
C LYS A 77 0.07 -18.66 13.93
N GLU A 78 1.03 -17.93 14.49
CA GLU A 78 1.49 -16.67 13.91
C GLU A 78 1.99 -16.83 12.48
N TYR A 79 2.81 -17.84 12.22
CA TYR A 79 3.32 -18.10 10.87
C TYR A 79 2.23 -18.51 9.87
N ASP A 80 1.16 -19.18 10.32
CA ASP A 80 0.07 -19.60 9.43
C ASP A 80 -0.69 -18.38 8.88
N LYS A 81 -0.72 -17.25 9.61
CA LYS A 81 -1.24 -15.97 9.10
C LYS A 81 -0.40 -15.42 7.94
N HIS A 82 0.93 -15.54 8.05
CA HIS A 82 1.85 -15.15 6.98
C HIS A 82 1.65 -16.02 5.74
N LEU A 83 1.47 -17.34 5.91
CA LEU A 83 1.22 -18.23 4.79
C LEU A 83 -0.12 -17.90 4.12
N TYR A 84 -1.18 -17.73 4.91
CA TYR A 84 -2.50 -17.37 4.39
C TYR A 84 -2.48 -16.05 3.61
N ALA A 85 -1.84 -15.00 4.15
CA ALA A 85 -1.70 -13.73 3.46
C ALA A 85 -0.95 -13.89 2.12
N ALA A 86 0.17 -14.60 2.14
CA ALA A 86 0.98 -14.85 0.96
C ALA A 86 0.21 -15.61 -0.13
N GLU A 87 -0.56 -16.64 0.25
CA GLU A 87 -1.41 -17.43 -0.66
C GLU A 87 -2.47 -16.61 -1.38
N HIS A 88 -3.01 -15.58 -0.71
CA HIS A 88 -4.04 -14.70 -1.25
C HIS A 88 -3.46 -13.41 -1.86
N ASN A 89 -2.13 -13.32 -2.00
CA ASN A 89 -1.48 -12.11 -2.46
C ASN A 89 -1.31 -12.02 -4.00
N GLY A 90 -1.78 -13.00 -4.78
CA GLY A 90 -1.70 -12.95 -6.26
C GLY A 90 -1.73 -14.31 -6.96
N PHE A 91 -0.71 -14.57 -7.79
CA PHE A 91 -0.61 -15.69 -8.74
C PHE A 91 -0.40 -17.09 -8.12
N GLY A 92 -0.48 -17.23 -6.80
CA GLY A 92 -0.27 -18.50 -6.09
C GLY A 92 1.20 -18.87 -5.89
N LEU A 93 1.44 -20.16 -5.65
CA LEU A 93 2.75 -20.70 -5.30
C LEU A 93 3.68 -20.74 -6.53
N ILE A 94 4.92 -20.29 -6.37
CA ILE A 94 5.98 -20.48 -7.36
C ILE A 94 6.40 -21.95 -7.33
N GLU A 95 6.19 -22.66 -8.44
CA GLU A 95 6.33 -24.11 -8.50
C GLU A 95 7.74 -24.59 -8.82
N ASN A 96 8.50 -23.79 -9.56
CA ASN A 96 9.87 -24.07 -10.00
C ASN A 96 10.50 -22.81 -10.62
N GLU A 97 11.76 -22.91 -11.04
CA GLU A 97 12.50 -21.83 -11.70
C GLU A 97 11.88 -21.37 -13.03
N GLU A 98 11.27 -22.26 -13.82
CA GLU A 98 10.62 -21.88 -15.09
C GLU A 98 9.38 -21.02 -14.85
N HIS A 99 8.53 -21.41 -13.89
CA HIS A 99 7.38 -20.62 -13.46
C HIS A 99 7.85 -19.27 -12.89
N PHE A 100 8.92 -19.24 -12.09
CA PHE A 100 9.49 -18.00 -11.58
C PHE A 100 9.89 -17.03 -12.71
N ASN A 101 10.61 -17.50 -13.74
CA ASN A 101 11.00 -16.67 -14.87
C ASN A 101 9.79 -16.18 -15.67
N LYS A 102 8.81 -17.05 -15.90
CA LYS A 102 7.56 -16.67 -16.56
C LYS A 102 6.81 -15.55 -15.82
N LEU A 103 6.78 -15.58 -14.49
CA LEU A 103 6.17 -14.51 -13.69
C LEU A 103 6.91 -13.18 -13.80
N ILE A 104 8.22 -13.20 -14.05
CA ILE A 104 9.00 -11.99 -14.35
C ILE A 104 8.64 -11.47 -15.74
N ASP A 105 8.61 -12.36 -16.74
CA ASP A 105 8.28 -12.01 -18.12
C ASP A 105 6.84 -11.45 -18.25
N GLU A 106 5.92 -11.93 -17.41
CA GLU A 106 4.54 -11.44 -17.31
C GLU A 106 4.38 -10.24 -16.35
N GLU A 107 5.48 -9.66 -15.85
CA GLU A 107 5.50 -8.51 -14.92
C GLU A 107 4.74 -8.71 -13.59
N LYS A 108 4.37 -9.96 -13.28
CA LYS A 108 3.77 -10.35 -11.99
C LYS A 108 4.78 -10.34 -10.85
N LEU A 109 6.06 -10.41 -11.18
CA LEU A 109 7.18 -10.24 -10.26
C LEU A 109 8.12 -9.15 -10.78
N VAL A 110 8.34 -8.13 -9.95
CA VAL A 110 9.18 -6.97 -10.27
C VAL A 110 10.44 -6.95 -9.42
N LEU A 111 11.54 -6.53 -10.06
CA LEU A 111 12.85 -6.42 -9.43
C LEU A 111 12.88 -5.29 -8.39
N ILE A 112 13.43 -5.58 -7.21
CA ILE A 112 13.78 -4.59 -6.19
C ILE A 112 15.29 -4.59 -5.98
N LYS A 113 15.89 -3.40 -5.86
CA LYS A 113 17.33 -3.25 -5.60
C LYS A 113 17.58 -2.32 -4.43
N GLU A 114 17.12 -1.10 -4.55
CA GLU A 114 17.20 -0.07 -3.53
C GLU A 114 16.06 0.92 -3.75
N GLY A 115 15.74 1.69 -2.72
CA GLY A 115 14.73 2.74 -2.77
C GLY A 115 14.85 3.63 -1.54
N THR A 116 13.96 4.61 -1.44
CA THR A 116 13.91 5.52 -0.29
C THR A 116 13.75 4.71 1.00
N GLY A 117 14.73 4.81 1.89
CA GLY A 117 14.74 4.13 3.19
C GLY A 117 15.02 2.63 3.19
N TYR A 118 15.37 2.00 2.06
CA TYR A 118 15.76 0.58 2.03
C TYR A 118 16.80 0.23 0.95
N GLU A 119 17.56 -0.83 1.22
CA GLU A 119 18.41 -1.50 0.24
C GLU A 119 18.18 -3.01 0.26
N VAL A 120 18.39 -3.69 -0.87
CA VAL A 120 18.43 -5.14 -0.96
C VAL A 120 19.89 -5.57 -1.03
N MET A 121 20.35 -6.33 -0.04
CA MET A 121 21.72 -6.84 -0.09
C MET A 121 21.87 -7.89 -1.19
N LYS A 122 23.11 -8.25 -1.53
CA LYS A 122 23.38 -9.41 -2.38
C LYS A 122 22.77 -10.68 -1.77
N LEU A 123 21.75 -11.23 -2.41
CA LEU A 123 21.03 -12.43 -1.97
C LEU A 123 21.69 -13.68 -2.54
N THR A 124 21.86 -14.71 -1.71
CA THR A 124 22.45 -16.01 -2.12
C THR A 124 21.45 -17.16 -2.11
N HIS A 125 20.31 -16.99 -1.44
CA HIS A 125 19.31 -18.04 -1.20
C HIS A 125 17.88 -17.55 -1.46
N SER A 126 17.74 -16.45 -2.18
CA SER A 126 16.47 -15.87 -2.62
C SER A 126 16.72 -14.94 -3.80
N HIS A 127 15.68 -14.63 -4.56
CA HIS A 127 15.71 -13.67 -5.66
C HIS A 127 15.09 -12.32 -5.23
N PRO A 128 15.64 -11.19 -5.68
CA PRO A 128 15.18 -9.86 -5.30
C PRO A 128 13.95 -9.42 -6.11
N TYR A 129 12.94 -10.29 -6.22
CA TYR A 129 11.71 -10.03 -6.96
C TYR A 129 10.52 -10.18 -6.02
N ILE A 130 9.52 -9.33 -6.16
CA ILE A 130 8.26 -9.37 -5.38
C ILE A 130 7.09 -8.97 -6.27
N THR A 131 5.86 -9.17 -5.81
CA THR A 131 4.69 -8.63 -6.53
C THR A 131 4.74 -7.09 -6.60
N PRO A 132 4.15 -6.46 -7.62
CA PRO A 132 4.06 -5.00 -7.73
C PRO A 132 3.51 -4.34 -6.47
N TYR A 133 2.40 -4.86 -5.93
CA TYR A 133 1.83 -4.32 -4.69
C TYR A 133 2.74 -4.50 -3.47
N SER A 134 3.43 -5.64 -3.35
CA SER A 134 4.41 -5.81 -2.27
C SER A 134 5.55 -4.81 -2.37
N LYS A 135 5.91 -4.37 -3.58
CA LYS A 135 6.89 -3.31 -3.79
C LYS A 135 6.38 -1.95 -3.32
N GLU A 136 5.13 -1.59 -3.63
CA GLU A 136 4.51 -0.36 -3.12
C GLU A 136 4.53 -0.33 -1.59
N VAL A 137 4.10 -1.41 -0.93
CA VAL A 137 4.12 -1.50 0.54
C VAL A 137 5.55 -1.41 1.09
N LEU A 138 6.53 -2.04 0.43
CA LEU A 138 7.94 -1.92 0.83
C LEU A 138 8.46 -0.48 0.70
N GLU A 139 8.13 0.21 -0.39
CA GLU A 139 8.49 1.61 -0.62
C GLU A 139 7.86 2.54 0.43
N GLU A 140 6.58 2.32 0.76
CA GLU A 140 5.91 3.05 1.84
C GLU A 140 6.58 2.83 3.20
N ILE A 141 6.97 1.57 3.53
CA ILE A 141 7.71 1.26 4.77
C ILE A 141 9.07 1.98 4.76
N GLY A 142 9.75 1.99 3.62
CA GLY A 142 11.02 2.69 3.43
C GLY A 142 10.90 4.20 3.67
N ILE A 143 9.94 4.84 3.01
CA ILE A 143 9.63 6.27 3.18
C ILE A 143 9.29 6.58 4.65
N ALA A 144 8.44 5.77 5.28
CA ALA A 144 8.06 5.94 6.67
C ALA A 144 9.28 5.81 7.61
N PHE A 145 10.16 4.85 7.35
CA PHE A 145 11.39 4.64 8.11
C PHE A 145 12.36 5.83 7.97
N GLN A 146 12.63 6.29 6.75
CA GLN A 146 13.50 7.43 6.51
C GLN A 146 12.94 8.70 7.15
N THR A 147 11.62 8.91 7.03
CA THR A 147 10.89 10.04 7.62
C THR A 147 11.03 10.05 9.14
N ILE A 148 10.71 8.93 9.82
CA ILE A 148 10.83 8.88 11.28
C ILE A 148 12.30 8.96 11.73
N MET A 149 13.25 8.58 10.88
CA MET A 149 14.68 8.69 11.17
C MET A 149 15.20 10.12 11.09
N GLU A 150 14.52 11.01 10.36
CA GLU A 150 14.95 12.40 10.07
C GLU A 150 16.36 12.45 9.46
N SER A 151 16.67 11.49 8.59
CA SER A 151 17.95 11.35 7.90
C SER A 151 17.78 10.38 6.73
N ASP A 152 18.77 10.30 5.83
CA ASP A 152 18.83 9.32 4.74
C ASP A 152 19.20 7.90 5.22
N SER A 153 18.71 7.53 6.40
CA SER A 153 18.91 6.20 6.96
C SER A 153 18.03 5.18 6.23
N TYR A 154 18.59 4.01 5.96
CA TYR A 154 17.89 2.90 5.32
C TYR A 154 18.13 1.58 6.04
N PHE A 155 17.17 0.66 5.94
CA PHE A 155 17.28 -0.71 6.41
C PHE A 155 17.68 -1.66 5.27
N THR A 156 18.21 -2.84 5.61
CA THR A 156 18.68 -3.82 4.63
C THR A 156 17.73 -5.03 4.57
N LEU A 157 17.23 -5.36 3.38
CA LEU A 157 16.54 -6.62 3.11
C LEU A 157 17.57 -7.74 2.95
N THR A 158 17.34 -8.87 3.61
CA THR A 158 18.24 -10.03 3.64
C THR A 158 17.67 -11.27 2.97
N SER A 159 16.37 -11.31 2.72
CA SER A 159 15.71 -12.34 1.90
C SER A 159 14.42 -11.80 1.32
N VAL A 160 14.04 -12.34 0.16
CA VAL A 160 12.86 -11.91 -0.61
C VAL A 160 12.22 -13.18 -1.18
N THR A 161 12.06 -13.34 -2.50
CA THR A 161 11.34 -14.50 -3.06
C THR A 161 12.22 -15.75 -3.10
N ARG A 162 11.65 -16.92 -2.76
CA ARG A 162 12.36 -18.20 -2.81
C ARG A 162 11.66 -19.19 -3.73
N THR A 163 12.40 -19.73 -4.69
CA THR A 163 11.94 -20.88 -5.49
C THR A 163 11.96 -22.16 -4.63
N PRO A 164 11.19 -23.20 -4.98
CA PRO A 164 11.20 -24.47 -4.27
C PRO A 164 12.59 -25.12 -4.19
N GLU A 165 13.40 -24.96 -5.24
CA GLU A 165 14.80 -25.40 -5.31
C GLU A 165 15.65 -24.71 -4.24
N GLN A 166 15.53 -23.39 -4.12
CA GLN A 166 16.19 -22.60 -3.07
C GLN A 166 15.71 -23.00 -1.69
N GLN A 167 14.40 -23.20 -1.50
CA GLN A 167 13.82 -23.64 -0.25
C GLN A 167 14.35 -25.03 0.15
N LYS A 168 14.47 -25.97 -0.81
CA LYS A 168 15.05 -27.30 -0.59
C LYS A 168 16.53 -27.22 -0.23
N SER A 169 17.30 -26.36 -0.91
CA SER A 169 18.70 -26.10 -0.61
C SER A 169 18.91 -25.50 0.78
N LEU A 170 18.01 -24.59 1.20
CA LEU A 170 18.03 -23.97 2.53
C LEU A 170 17.75 -24.99 3.63
N ARG A 171 16.72 -25.85 3.47
CA ARG A 171 16.37 -26.90 4.46
C ARG A 171 17.53 -27.83 4.77
N ARG A 172 18.40 -28.12 3.79
CA ARG A 172 19.58 -28.98 4.01
C ARG A 172 20.58 -28.39 5.02
N ARG A 173 20.60 -27.06 5.20
CA ARG A 173 21.58 -26.35 6.03
C ARG A 173 20.96 -25.60 7.21
N ASN A 174 19.65 -25.39 7.20
CA ASN A 174 18.93 -24.66 8.22
C ASN A 174 17.77 -25.50 8.75
N SER A 175 17.95 -26.08 9.94
CA SER A 175 16.92 -26.89 10.61
C SER A 175 15.66 -26.11 11.01
N ASN A 176 15.69 -24.76 10.97
CA ASN A 176 14.50 -23.93 11.22
C ASN A 176 13.76 -23.55 9.94
N ALA A 177 14.23 -23.96 8.76
CA ALA A 177 13.50 -23.72 7.53
C ALA A 177 12.20 -24.55 7.56
N THR A 178 11.09 -23.94 7.17
CA THR A 178 9.77 -24.59 7.14
C THR A 178 9.82 -25.88 6.34
N ASN A 179 9.23 -26.95 6.89
CA ASN A 179 9.19 -28.27 6.25
C ASN A 179 8.23 -28.32 5.03
N GLY A 180 7.36 -27.32 4.87
CA GLY A 180 6.43 -27.16 3.75
C GLY A 180 6.63 -25.84 2.99
N ASN A 181 5.55 -25.32 2.42
CA ASN A 181 5.56 -24.05 1.69
C ASN A 181 5.99 -22.91 2.61
N SER A 182 6.79 -22.01 2.05
CA SER A 182 7.23 -20.78 2.71
C SER A 182 6.43 -19.62 2.14
N SER A 183 6.08 -18.64 2.98
CA SER A 183 5.46 -17.38 2.55
C SER A 183 6.29 -16.64 1.47
N HIS A 184 7.63 -16.73 1.54
CA HIS A 184 8.54 -16.26 0.49
C HIS A 184 8.33 -16.89 -0.91
N SER A 185 7.64 -18.01 -1.02
CA SER A 185 7.41 -18.70 -2.30
C SER A 185 6.19 -18.16 -3.07
N TYR A 186 5.62 -17.03 -2.64
CA TYR A 186 4.47 -16.37 -3.27
C TYR A 186 4.78 -14.93 -3.71
N GLY A 187 6.03 -14.48 -3.64
CA GLY A 187 6.38 -13.09 -4.02
C GLY A 187 5.93 -12.01 -3.04
N ALA A 188 5.39 -12.39 -1.88
CA ALA A 188 4.69 -11.50 -0.95
C ALA A 188 5.47 -11.18 0.34
N SER A 189 6.61 -11.84 0.56
CA SER A 189 7.36 -11.79 1.83
C SER A 189 8.80 -11.40 1.64
N PHE A 190 9.31 -10.65 2.62
CA PHE A 190 10.70 -10.23 2.70
C PHE A 190 11.18 -10.17 4.15
N ASP A 191 12.48 -10.41 4.33
CA ASP A 191 13.14 -10.37 5.63
C ASP A 191 13.95 -9.07 5.75
N ILE A 192 13.63 -8.24 6.75
CA ILE A 192 14.36 -7.00 7.05
C ILE A 192 15.33 -7.24 8.20
N SER A 193 16.61 -6.98 8.03
CA SER A 193 17.56 -7.09 9.13
C SER A 193 17.36 -5.99 10.17
N TYR A 194 17.32 -6.35 11.46
CA TYR A 194 17.34 -5.36 12.55
C TYR A 194 18.74 -5.09 13.10
N ILE A 195 19.77 -5.64 12.47
CA ILE A 195 21.19 -5.44 12.82
C ILE A 195 22.02 -4.89 11.66
N ARG A 196 21.37 -4.55 10.53
CA ARG A 196 22.00 -3.94 9.36
C ARG A 196 21.23 -2.69 8.96
N PHE A 197 21.93 -1.57 9.00
CA PHE A 197 21.42 -0.27 8.60
C PHE A 197 22.54 0.44 7.86
N ASN A 198 22.18 1.25 6.86
CA ASN A 198 23.12 2.08 6.14
C ASN A 198 24.31 1.28 5.54
N GLY A 199 24.04 0.08 5.00
CA GLY A 199 25.04 -0.80 4.38
C GLY A 199 25.95 -1.52 5.38
N ARG A 200 25.77 -1.31 6.69
CA ARG A 200 26.70 -1.78 7.73
C ARG A 200 26.01 -2.72 8.71
N LYS A 201 26.70 -3.80 9.06
CA LYS A 201 26.30 -4.68 10.17
C LYS A 201 26.62 -4.00 11.51
N SER A 202 25.77 -3.06 11.90
CA SER A 202 25.89 -2.35 13.16
C SER A 202 24.53 -2.34 13.85
N TRP A 203 24.46 -2.95 15.03
CA TRP A 203 23.24 -2.91 15.82
C TRP A 203 23.02 -1.50 16.35
N SER A 204 21.92 -0.89 15.94
CA SER A 204 21.47 0.42 16.40
C SER A 204 20.14 0.27 17.12
N ARG A 205 20.15 0.46 18.45
CA ARG A 205 18.92 0.44 19.25
C ARG A 205 17.90 1.46 18.75
N LYS A 206 18.36 2.64 18.31
CA LYS A 206 17.53 3.72 17.75
C LYS A 206 16.86 3.27 16.45
N SER A 207 17.65 2.79 15.49
CA SER A 207 17.15 2.37 14.18
C SER A 207 16.22 1.16 14.29
N GLN A 208 16.58 0.17 15.12
CA GLN A 208 15.73 -0.98 15.39
C GLN A 208 14.37 -0.56 15.95
N LYS A 209 14.33 0.29 16.99
CA LYS A 209 13.07 0.75 17.59
C LYS A 209 12.20 1.54 16.61
N LYS A 210 12.82 2.39 15.79
CA LYS A 210 12.10 3.17 14.78
C LYS A 210 11.54 2.28 13.66
N LEU A 211 12.31 1.31 13.18
CA LEU A 211 11.82 0.30 12.23
C LEU A 211 10.69 -0.54 12.81
N GLU A 212 10.84 -1.04 14.05
CA GLU A 212 9.81 -1.83 14.75
C GLU A 212 8.51 -1.02 14.88
N LYS A 213 8.58 0.27 15.23
CA LYS A 213 7.43 1.15 15.26
C LYS A 213 6.74 1.30 13.90
N VAL A 214 7.50 1.46 12.82
CA VAL A 214 6.92 1.52 11.46
C VAL A 214 6.18 0.23 11.13
N LEU A 215 6.78 -0.93 11.38
CA LEU A 215 6.15 -2.23 11.13
C LEU A 215 4.88 -2.43 11.98
N GLU A 216 4.90 -2.03 13.25
CA GLU A 216 3.72 -2.07 14.12
C GLU A 216 2.56 -1.22 13.57
N GLU A 217 2.83 -0.03 13.02
CA GLU A 217 1.79 0.81 12.43
C GLU A 217 1.22 0.21 11.13
N PHE A 218 2.06 -0.38 10.29
CA PHE A 218 1.61 -1.04 9.05
C PHE A 218 0.80 -2.32 9.36
N GLU A 219 1.16 -3.05 10.40
CA GLU A 219 0.40 -4.21 10.86
C GLU A 219 -0.97 -3.80 11.43
N LYS A 220 -1.02 -2.74 12.26
CA LYS A 220 -2.28 -2.16 12.77
C LYS A 220 -3.19 -1.66 11.66
N ALA A 221 -2.60 -1.07 10.61
CA ALA A 221 -3.31 -0.63 9.41
C ALA A 221 -3.78 -1.81 8.54
N GLY A 222 -3.41 -3.05 8.87
CA GLY A 222 -3.79 -4.24 8.14
C GLY A 222 -3.05 -4.45 6.82
N LYS A 223 -1.96 -3.71 6.57
CA LYS A 223 -1.15 -3.81 5.33
C LYS A 223 -0.17 -4.97 5.33
N ILE A 224 0.32 -5.37 6.51
CA ILE A 224 1.32 -6.44 6.66
C ILE A 224 1.02 -7.33 7.87
N PHE A 225 1.73 -8.45 7.95
CA PHE A 225 2.09 -9.13 9.19
C PHE A 225 3.60 -9.07 9.37
N PHE A 226 4.07 -9.04 10.61
CA PHE A 226 5.50 -9.22 10.87
C PHE A 226 5.81 -10.01 12.14
N ILE A 227 6.88 -10.81 12.09
CA ILE A 227 7.42 -11.51 13.27
C ILE A 227 8.90 -11.23 13.44
N LYS A 228 9.34 -11.18 14.70
CA LYS A 228 10.75 -10.97 15.06
C LYS A 228 11.50 -12.30 15.17
N GLU A 229 12.26 -12.65 14.14
CA GLU A 229 13.05 -13.87 14.10
C GLU A 229 14.43 -13.66 14.73
N ARG A 230 14.53 -13.87 16.04
CA ARG A 230 15.77 -13.62 16.80
C ARG A 230 16.99 -14.42 16.30
N LYS A 231 16.77 -15.64 15.81
CA LYS A 231 17.84 -16.54 15.34
C LYS A 231 18.45 -16.06 14.02
N GLN A 232 17.62 -15.57 13.09
CA GLN A 232 18.07 -15.02 11.80
C GLN A 232 18.44 -13.53 11.88
N ARG A 233 18.04 -12.87 12.97
CA ARG A 233 18.25 -11.44 13.22
C ARG A 233 17.56 -10.53 12.21
N CYS A 234 16.34 -10.90 11.85
CA CYS A 234 15.46 -10.14 10.98
C CYS A 234 14.03 -10.02 11.55
N TYR A 235 13.27 -9.11 10.96
CA TYR A 235 11.82 -9.14 10.94
C TYR A 235 11.39 -9.85 9.66
N HIS A 236 10.62 -10.92 9.80
CA HIS A 236 9.97 -11.56 8.66
C HIS A 236 8.66 -10.84 8.41
N VAL A 237 8.49 -10.25 7.22
CA VAL A 237 7.34 -9.42 6.85
C VAL A 237 6.61 -10.09 5.69
N THR A 238 5.27 -10.12 5.76
CA THR A 238 4.41 -10.54 4.65
C THR A 238 3.35 -9.48 4.40
N VAL A 239 3.17 -9.09 3.14
CA VAL A 239 2.15 -8.15 2.69
C VAL A 239 0.78 -8.83 2.60
N ARG A 240 -0.28 -8.08 2.89
CA ARG A 240 -1.68 -8.54 2.93
C ARG A 240 -2.51 -7.98 1.78
#